data_AF-A0A958UKS9-F1
#
_entry.id   AF-A0A958UKS9-F1
#
_cell.length_a   1.000
_cell.length_b   1.000
_cell.length_c   1.000
_cell.angle_alpha   90.00
_cell.angle_beta   90.00
_cell.angle_gamma   90.00
#
_symmetry.space_group_name_H-M   'P 1'
#
loop_
_entity.id
_entity.type
_entity.pdbx_description
1 polymer ?
#
loop_
_entity_poly.entity_id
_entity_poly.type
_entity_poly.pdbx_seq_one_letter_code
_entity_poly.pdbx_strand_id
1 'polypeptide(L)'
;PRYSTGYTTLFNTLGMMVETHMLKPYKQRVEGTYELMKSFINIADADASTIKNLRKNSLEKYKVGSYYPISWEIDSSKTSTLKFKGFEGKMVPSKITGADRLKYFRDKPFTKDVTYYNNFKATDSVTIPSAYIVPKGYWNIIELLKLNKIEFSEIKKDSTISAEVYHIKSFETVKNPFEGHYLHYRTEVTKRTENVMVKAGDILIKTQQSGVRYLLETMEPVATDSFFNWNFFDAILQQKEGFSPYVWEDMAEKFLNENPEIKKEFETKKKTEPAFGNNWYAQLDWIHKKSPYYEKSHLRYPIVRVGG
;
A
#
# COMPACT_ATOMS: atom_id res chain seq x y z
N PRO A 1 0.05 -5.30 -5.88
CA PRO A 1 0.66 -5.84 -7.12
C PRO A 1 2.14 -5.53 -7.14
N ARG A 2 2.89 -6.50 -6.61
CA ARG A 2 4.27 -6.71 -6.98
C ARG A 2 4.32 -7.91 -7.89
N TYR A 3 5.00 -7.76 -9.02
CA TYR A 3 5.22 -8.89 -9.92
C TYR A 3 6.14 -9.93 -9.28
N SER A 4 5.94 -11.19 -9.67
CA SER A 4 6.88 -12.27 -9.44
C SER A 4 7.16 -12.52 -7.96
N THR A 5 8.38 -12.24 -7.49
CA THR A 5 8.88 -12.65 -6.17
C THR A 5 8.16 -11.93 -5.03
N GLY A 6 7.79 -10.67 -5.20
CA GLY A 6 7.03 -9.93 -4.18
C GLY A 6 5.71 -10.62 -3.85
N TYR A 7 4.97 -11.04 -4.87
CA TYR A 7 3.71 -11.76 -4.70
C TYR A 7 3.90 -13.11 -4.00
N THR A 8 4.88 -13.93 -4.41
CA THR A 8 5.09 -15.25 -3.78
C THR A 8 5.43 -15.13 -2.29
N THR A 9 6.13 -14.06 -1.89
CA THR A 9 6.44 -13.84 -0.46
C THR A 9 5.20 -13.61 0.39
N LEU A 10 4.11 -13.06 -0.15
CA LEU A 10 2.84 -12.90 0.58
C LEU A 10 2.28 -14.24 1.07
N PHE A 11 2.61 -15.34 0.39
CA PHE A 11 2.17 -16.70 0.71
C PHE A 11 3.29 -17.57 1.29
N ASN A 12 4.33 -16.93 1.85
CA ASN A 12 5.50 -17.59 2.43
C ASN A 12 6.15 -18.60 1.47
N THR A 13 6.19 -18.23 0.19
CA THR A 13 6.80 -19.02 -0.88
C THR A 13 8.07 -18.32 -1.36
N LEU A 14 9.19 -19.05 -1.35
CA LEU A 14 10.48 -18.56 -1.83
C LEU A 14 10.37 -18.22 -3.31
N GLY A 15 10.71 -16.99 -3.67
CA GLY A 15 10.72 -16.50 -5.05
C GLY A 15 12.09 -15.97 -5.41
N MET A 16 12.54 -16.25 -6.63
CA MET A 16 13.76 -15.67 -7.18
C MET A 16 13.51 -15.23 -8.63
N MET A 17 13.92 -14.00 -8.94
CA MET A 17 13.88 -13.47 -10.30
C MET A 17 15.26 -13.61 -10.91
N VAL A 18 15.34 -14.24 -12.07
CA VAL A 18 16.59 -14.51 -12.76
C VAL A 18 16.63 -13.67 -14.02
N GLU A 19 17.60 -12.75 -14.08
CA GLU A 19 17.86 -11.93 -15.25
C GLU A 19 19.20 -12.31 -15.86
N THR A 20 19.17 -12.99 -17.02
CA THR A 20 20.38 -13.27 -17.78
C THR A 20 20.72 -12.10 -18.68
N HIS A 21 22.02 -11.81 -18.83
CA HIS A 21 22.49 -10.65 -19.59
C HIS A 21 22.03 -10.71 -21.06
N MET A 22 21.10 -9.84 -21.47
CA MET A 22 20.41 -9.90 -22.78
C MET A 22 21.33 -10.00 -24.01
N LEU A 23 22.52 -9.38 -23.95
CA LEU A 23 23.51 -9.39 -25.06
C LEU A 23 24.36 -10.68 -25.15
N LYS A 24 24.18 -11.65 -24.25
CA LYS A 24 24.87 -12.95 -24.36
C LYS A 24 24.19 -13.83 -25.40
N PRO A 25 24.96 -14.72 -26.08
CA PRO A 25 24.38 -15.67 -27.04
C PRO A 25 23.22 -16.43 -26.43
N TYR A 26 22.14 -16.58 -27.20
CA TYR A 26 20.89 -17.19 -26.71
C TYR A 26 21.10 -18.56 -26.06
N LYS A 27 21.88 -19.43 -26.71
CA LYS A 27 22.23 -20.77 -26.19
C LYS A 27 22.81 -20.71 -24.77
N GLN A 28 23.78 -19.82 -24.52
CA GLN A 28 24.39 -19.68 -23.18
C GLN A 28 23.39 -19.16 -22.14
N ARG A 29 22.47 -18.29 -22.53
CA ARG A 29 21.42 -17.80 -21.62
C ARG A 29 20.47 -18.94 -21.22
N VAL A 30 20.06 -19.76 -22.19
CA VAL A 30 19.21 -20.93 -21.94
C VAL A 30 19.92 -21.94 -21.04
N GLU A 31 21.16 -22.31 -21.36
CA GLU A 31 21.95 -23.24 -20.56
C GLU A 31 22.20 -22.73 -19.13
N GLY A 32 22.52 -21.44 -18.98
CA GLY A 32 22.70 -20.83 -17.66
C GLY A 32 21.43 -20.83 -16.82
N THR A 33 20.27 -20.51 -17.42
CA THR A 33 18.98 -20.60 -16.72
C THR A 33 18.64 -22.06 -16.38
N TYR A 34 18.93 -23.00 -17.26
CA TYR A 34 18.69 -24.43 -17.03
C TYR A 34 19.47 -24.99 -15.84
N GLU A 35 20.77 -24.72 -15.76
CA GLU A 35 21.59 -25.19 -14.63
C GLU A 35 21.20 -24.51 -13.31
N LEU A 36 20.75 -23.25 -13.37
CA LEU A 36 20.21 -22.56 -12.21
C LEU A 36 18.90 -23.21 -11.71
N MET A 37 17.98 -23.57 -12.61
CA MET A 37 16.75 -24.28 -12.25
C MET A 37 17.06 -25.64 -11.60
N LYS A 38 18.03 -26.40 -12.14
CA LYS A 38 18.48 -27.66 -11.53
C LYS A 38 19.01 -27.43 -10.12
N SER A 39 19.79 -26.37 -9.93
CA SER A 39 20.31 -26.00 -8.61
C SER A 39 19.19 -25.68 -7.62
N PHE A 40 18.15 -24.94 -8.05
CA PHE A 40 17.00 -24.67 -7.19
C PHE A 40 16.24 -25.93 -6.81
N ILE A 41 16.02 -26.84 -7.75
CA ILE A 41 15.35 -28.13 -7.48
C ILE A 41 16.15 -28.93 -6.47
N ASN A 42 17.47 -29.03 -6.66
CA ASN A 42 18.35 -29.78 -5.75
C ASN A 42 18.35 -29.18 -4.34
N ILE A 43 18.39 -27.85 -4.20
CA ILE A 43 18.30 -27.18 -2.90
C ILE A 43 16.93 -27.41 -2.26
N ALA A 44 15.85 -27.24 -3.02
CA ALA A 44 14.50 -27.41 -2.52
C ALA A 44 14.21 -28.87 -2.09
N ASP A 45 14.79 -29.85 -2.77
CA ASP A 45 14.70 -31.27 -2.41
C ASP A 45 15.51 -31.56 -1.14
N ALA A 46 16.77 -31.12 -1.08
CA ALA A 46 17.63 -31.30 0.09
C ALA A 46 17.07 -30.65 1.35
N ASP A 47 16.48 -29.45 1.23
CA ASP A 47 15.94 -28.65 2.35
C ASP A 47 14.42 -28.76 2.49
N ALA A 48 13.78 -29.75 1.87
CA ALA A 48 12.31 -29.85 1.79
C ALA A 48 11.62 -29.79 3.16
N SER A 49 12.17 -30.49 4.16
CA SER A 49 11.67 -30.50 5.54
C SER A 49 11.82 -29.14 6.21
N THR A 50 12.98 -28.50 6.08
CA THR A 50 13.26 -27.14 6.59
C THR A 50 12.29 -26.12 5.99
N ILE A 51 12.12 -26.12 4.67
CA ILE A 51 11.23 -25.19 3.96
C ILE A 51 9.78 -25.36 4.43
N LYS A 52 9.30 -26.61 4.56
CA LYS A 52 7.94 -26.90 5.07
C LYS A 52 7.75 -26.40 6.50
N ASN A 53 8.72 -26.63 7.38
CA ASN A 53 8.65 -26.19 8.77
C ASN A 53 8.65 -24.66 8.88
N LEU A 54 9.53 -23.97 8.15
CA LEU A 54 9.57 -22.50 8.13
C LEU A 54 8.26 -21.91 7.62
N ARG A 55 7.68 -22.49 6.56
CA ARG A 55 6.39 -22.06 6.03
C ARG A 55 5.25 -22.28 7.03
N LYS A 56 5.20 -23.44 7.69
CA LYS A 56 4.19 -23.73 8.73
C LYS A 56 4.27 -22.74 9.89
N ASN A 57 5.48 -22.50 10.41
CA ASN A 57 5.70 -21.65 11.58
C ASN A 57 5.54 -20.15 11.27
N SER A 58 5.56 -19.76 9.98
CA SER A 58 5.40 -18.36 9.59
C SER A 58 4.06 -17.75 10.03
N LEU A 59 2.99 -18.55 10.11
CA LEU A 59 1.66 -18.06 10.50
C LEU A 59 1.60 -17.62 11.96
N GLU A 60 2.44 -18.19 12.82
CA GLU A 60 2.52 -17.81 14.24
C GLU A 60 3.07 -16.39 14.44
N LYS A 61 3.69 -15.80 13.40
CA LYS A 61 4.19 -14.42 13.41
C LYS A 61 3.09 -13.39 13.23
N TYR A 62 1.93 -13.79 12.71
CA TYR A 62 0.83 -12.90 12.36
C TYR A 62 -0.35 -13.16 13.29
N LYS A 63 -0.21 -12.70 14.53
CA LYS A 63 -1.26 -12.79 15.55
C LYS A 63 -2.04 -11.49 15.60
N VAL A 64 -3.35 -11.61 15.78
CA VAL A 64 -4.25 -10.49 16.07
C VAL A 64 -3.67 -9.64 17.21
N GLY A 65 -3.74 -8.31 17.07
CA GLY A 65 -3.21 -7.34 18.04
C GLY A 65 -1.68 -7.11 17.95
N SER A 66 -0.95 -7.92 17.18
CA SER A 66 0.48 -7.70 16.94
C SER A 66 0.70 -6.65 15.83
N TYR A 67 1.87 -6.01 15.81
CA TYR A 67 2.23 -5.05 14.78
C TYR A 67 2.77 -5.74 13.53
N TYR A 68 2.24 -5.37 12.36
CA TYR A 68 2.73 -5.74 11.04
C TYR A 68 3.38 -4.53 10.36
N PRO A 69 4.67 -4.61 10.01
CA PRO A 69 5.35 -3.53 9.28
C PRO A 69 4.88 -3.46 7.83
N ILE A 70 4.41 -2.28 7.41
CA ILE A 70 3.88 -2.01 6.06
C ILE A 70 4.82 -1.16 5.20
N SER A 71 5.82 -0.52 5.84
CA SER A 71 6.81 0.33 5.19
C SER A 71 8.20 0.05 5.74
N TRP A 72 9.20 0.16 4.87
CA TRP A 72 10.58 -0.21 5.14
C TRP A 72 11.54 0.80 4.52
N GLU A 73 12.65 1.05 5.21
CA GLU A 73 13.77 1.81 4.66
C GLU A 73 15.09 1.02 4.84
N ILE A 74 16.09 1.37 4.03
CA ILE A 74 17.42 0.77 4.13
C ILE A 74 18.02 1.13 5.49
N ASP A 75 18.49 0.12 6.22
CA ASP A 75 19.29 0.33 7.42
C ASP A 75 20.76 0.49 7.04
N SER A 76 21.17 1.73 6.77
CA SER A 76 22.54 2.04 6.34
C SER A 76 23.60 1.78 7.42
N SER A 77 23.21 1.49 8.67
CA SER A 77 24.12 1.11 9.74
C SER A 77 24.60 -0.35 9.61
N LYS A 78 23.88 -1.19 8.86
CA LYS A 78 24.18 -2.61 8.67
C LYS A 78 24.48 -2.91 7.21
N THR A 79 25.76 -3.16 6.92
CA THR A 79 26.22 -3.44 5.56
C THR A 79 27.01 -4.73 5.50
N SER A 80 27.08 -5.29 4.30
CA SER A 80 28.02 -6.37 3.98
C SER A 80 28.92 -5.92 2.83
N THR A 81 30.08 -6.56 2.67
CA THR A 81 30.99 -6.28 1.57
C THR A 81 30.87 -7.38 0.52
N LEU A 82 30.59 -6.99 -0.72
CA LEU A 82 30.59 -7.90 -1.86
C LEU A 82 31.81 -7.66 -2.74
N LYS A 83 32.42 -8.75 -3.22
CA LYS A 83 33.44 -8.69 -4.29
C LYS A 83 32.74 -8.54 -5.64
N PHE A 84 32.50 -7.31 -6.06
CA PHE A 84 31.86 -7.03 -7.34
C PHE A 84 32.86 -7.22 -8.49
N LYS A 85 32.52 -8.10 -9.42
CA LYS A 85 33.27 -8.33 -10.66
C LYS A 85 32.66 -7.50 -11.79
N GLY A 86 33.46 -6.69 -12.45
CA GLY A 86 33.01 -5.80 -13.52
C GLY A 86 34.04 -5.62 -14.62
N PHE A 87 33.70 -4.76 -15.58
CA PHE A 87 34.61 -4.27 -16.62
C PHE A 87 34.72 -2.75 -16.49
N GLU A 88 35.91 -2.20 -16.69
CA GLU A 88 36.10 -0.74 -16.61
C GLU A 88 35.15 -0.02 -17.60
N GLY A 89 34.51 1.05 -17.13
CA GLY A 89 33.63 1.91 -17.92
C GLY A 89 34.20 3.32 -18.05
N LYS A 90 34.16 3.91 -19.24
CA LYS A 90 34.48 5.34 -19.45
C LYS A 90 33.43 6.02 -20.32
N MET A 91 33.20 7.30 -20.05
CA MET A 91 32.47 8.17 -20.99
C MET A 91 33.37 8.44 -22.19
N VAL A 92 32.86 8.22 -23.38
CA VAL A 92 33.53 8.49 -24.66
C VAL A 92 32.57 9.23 -25.57
N PRO A 93 33.03 10.12 -26.46
CA PRO A 93 32.14 10.79 -27.41
C PRO A 93 31.37 9.78 -28.28
N SER A 94 30.06 10.00 -28.38
CA SER A 94 29.18 9.28 -29.31
C SER A 94 29.54 9.68 -30.73
N LYS A 95 29.84 8.68 -31.56
CA LYS A 95 30.09 8.91 -33.00
C LYS A 95 28.84 9.34 -33.77
N ILE A 96 27.65 9.19 -33.17
CA ILE A 96 26.36 9.48 -33.82
C ILE A 96 25.86 10.86 -33.40
N THR A 97 25.96 11.19 -32.11
CA THR A 97 25.33 12.38 -31.53
C THR A 97 26.33 13.41 -31.01
N GLY A 98 27.63 13.09 -30.98
CA GLY A 98 28.67 13.94 -30.37
C GLY A 98 28.65 13.98 -28.84
N ALA A 99 27.52 13.64 -28.20
CA ALA A 99 27.38 13.59 -26.75
C ALA A 99 28.17 12.44 -26.12
N ASP A 100 28.55 12.59 -24.84
CA ASP A 100 29.23 11.53 -24.11
C ASP A 100 28.33 10.29 -23.94
N ARG A 101 28.91 9.10 -24.17
CA ARG A 101 28.26 7.81 -23.92
C ARG A 101 29.15 6.90 -23.09
N LEU A 102 28.52 6.08 -22.25
CA LEU A 102 29.23 5.06 -21.48
C LEU A 102 29.71 3.93 -22.41
N LYS A 103 30.99 3.54 -22.29
CA LYS A 103 31.58 2.36 -22.93
C LYS A 103 32.29 1.50 -21.89
N TYR A 104 31.92 0.22 -21.83
CA TYR A 104 32.62 -0.79 -21.05
C TYR A 104 33.72 -1.49 -21.87
N PHE A 105 34.87 -1.74 -21.25
CA PHE A 105 36.05 -2.36 -21.86
C PHE A 105 36.18 -3.81 -21.41
N ARG A 106 35.77 -4.75 -22.28
CA ARG A 106 35.71 -6.20 -21.96
C ARG A 106 37.09 -6.84 -21.76
N ASP A 107 38.13 -6.18 -22.19
CA ASP A 107 39.55 -6.52 -22.02
C ASP A 107 40.11 -6.04 -20.66
N LYS A 108 39.34 -5.27 -19.89
CA LYS A 108 39.76 -4.70 -18.60
C LYS A 108 38.82 -5.12 -17.47
N PRO A 109 38.86 -6.39 -17.06
CA PRO A 109 38.08 -6.86 -15.92
C PRO A 109 38.66 -6.29 -14.62
N PHE A 110 37.80 -6.02 -13.65
CA PHE A 110 38.22 -5.68 -12.30
C PHE A 110 37.39 -6.44 -11.28
N THR A 111 37.92 -6.57 -10.07
CA THR A 111 37.16 -6.95 -8.88
C THR A 111 37.33 -5.85 -7.85
N LYS A 112 36.22 -5.34 -7.31
CA LYS A 112 36.23 -4.27 -6.31
C LYS A 112 35.30 -4.65 -5.17
N ASP A 113 35.74 -4.32 -3.96
CA ASP A 113 34.88 -4.39 -2.79
C ASP A 113 33.83 -3.27 -2.85
N VAL A 114 32.56 -3.66 -2.79
CA VAL A 114 31.43 -2.73 -2.76
C VAL A 114 30.61 -2.95 -1.50
N THR A 115 30.19 -1.85 -0.90
CA THR A 115 29.25 -1.88 0.22
C THR A 115 27.87 -2.29 -0.30
N TYR A 116 27.31 -3.34 0.29
CA TYR A 116 26.02 -3.88 -0.07
C TYR A 116 25.02 -3.67 1.08
N TYR A 117 23.94 -2.98 0.75
CA TYR A 117 22.87 -2.59 1.67
C TYR A 117 21.67 -3.51 1.48
N ASN A 118 21.66 -4.63 2.21
CA ASN A 118 20.58 -5.64 2.15
C ASN A 118 19.81 -5.79 3.46
N ASN A 119 20.01 -4.87 4.41
CA ASN A 119 19.27 -4.82 5.66
C ASN A 119 18.24 -3.69 5.59
N PHE A 120 17.04 -3.98 6.10
CA PHE A 120 15.92 -3.04 6.13
C PHE A 120 15.35 -2.96 7.54
N LYS A 121 14.87 -1.78 7.91
CA LYS A 121 14.15 -1.53 9.16
C LYS A 121 12.77 -0.96 8.83
N ALA A 122 11.79 -1.31 9.66
CA ALA A 122 10.43 -0.83 9.50
C ALA A 122 10.35 0.67 9.83
N THR A 123 9.62 1.43 9.02
CA THR A 123 9.34 2.85 9.25
C THR A 123 7.90 3.10 9.67
N ASP A 124 7.00 2.17 9.35
CA ASP A 124 5.59 2.24 9.72
C ASP A 124 5.00 0.84 9.89
N SER A 125 3.94 0.73 10.69
CA SER A 125 3.28 -0.52 11.01
C SER A 125 1.81 -0.34 11.36
N VAL A 126 1.03 -1.39 11.12
CA VAL A 126 -0.38 -1.47 11.52
C VAL A 126 -0.57 -2.58 12.54
N THR A 127 -1.55 -2.44 13.42
CA THR A 127 -2.00 -3.55 14.26
C THR A 127 -2.78 -4.55 13.42
N ILE A 128 -2.52 -5.85 13.54
CA ILE A 128 -3.28 -6.87 12.81
C ILE A 128 -4.69 -6.97 13.42
N PRO A 129 -5.76 -6.65 12.68
CA PRO A 129 -7.11 -6.77 13.20
C PRO A 129 -7.55 -8.25 13.30
N SER A 130 -8.65 -8.56 13.98
CA SER A 130 -9.20 -9.91 14.01
C SER A 130 -9.81 -10.30 12.65
N ALA A 131 -10.46 -9.33 12.00
CA ALA A 131 -11.08 -9.50 10.70
C ALA A 131 -11.20 -8.18 9.93
N TYR A 132 -11.41 -8.30 8.63
CA TYR A 132 -11.88 -7.23 7.76
C TYR A 132 -13.31 -7.50 7.32
N ILE A 133 -14.06 -6.44 7.02
CA ILE A 133 -15.34 -6.55 6.32
C ILE A 133 -15.29 -5.74 5.04
N VAL A 134 -15.67 -6.38 3.94
CA VAL A 134 -15.72 -5.77 2.62
C VAL A 134 -17.19 -5.73 2.16
N PRO A 135 -17.71 -4.54 1.79
CA PRO A 135 -19.06 -4.43 1.26
C PRO A 135 -19.23 -5.21 -0.04
N LYS A 136 -20.37 -5.87 -0.22
CA LYS A 136 -20.66 -6.71 -1.40
C LYS A 136 -20.60 -5.98 -2.74
N GLY A 137 -20.75 -4.66 -2.72
CA GLY A 137 -20.65 -3.80 -3.90
C GLY A 137 -19.25 -3.79 -4.55
N TYR A 138 -18.20 -4.13 -3.80
CA TYR A 138 -16.83 -4.22 -4.31
C TYR A 138 -16.54 -5.62 -4.87
N TRP A 139 -17.34 -6.04 -5.84
CA TRP A 139 -17.27 -7.37 -6.45
C TRP A 139 -15.89 -7.68 -7.05
N ASN A 140 -15.23 -6.67 -7.63
CA ASN A 140 -13.87 -6.77 -8.17
C ASN A 140 -12.83 -7.16 -7.11
N ILE A 141 -12.94 -6.60 -5.90
CA ILE A 141 -12.10 -6.99 -4.76
C ILE A 141 -12.43 -8.41 -4.32
N ILE A 142 -13.72 -8.77 -4.25
CA ILE A 142 -14.16 -10.12 -3.88
C ILE A 142 -13.62 -11.16 -4.89
N GLU A 143 -13.58 -10.85 -6.18
CA GLU A 143 -12.98 -11.70 -7.20
C GLU A 143 -11.48 -11.88 -6.99
N LEU A 144 -10.74 -10.81 -6.67
CA LEU A 144 -9.32 -10.90 -6.34
C LEU A 144 -9.08 -11.77 -5.10
N LEU A 145 -9.93 -11.66 -4.07
CA LEU A 145 -9.86 -12.51 -2.88
C LEU A 145 -10.05 -13.99 -3.24
N LYS A 146 -11.03 -14.30 -4.10
CA LYS A 146 -11.25 -15.67 -4.61
C LYS A 146 -10.06 -16.18 -5.41
N LEU A 147 -9.49 -15.37 -6.32
CA LEU A 147 -8.30 -15.73 -7.11
C LEU A 147 -7.10 -16.05 -6.21
N ASN A 148 -6.97 -15.33 -5.10
CA ASN A 148 -5.92 -15.53 -4.09
C ASN A 148 -6.26 -16.61 -3.06
N LYS A 149 -7.40 -17.31 -3.21
CA LYS A 149 -7.88 -18.35 -2.30
C LYS A 149 -7.99 -17.87 -0.85
N ILE A 150 -8.40 -16.62 -0.67
CA ILE A 150 -8.72 -16.09 0.65
C ILE A 150 -10.03 -16.69 1.14
N GLU A 151 -10.01 -17.20 2.37
CA GLU A 151 -11.19 -17.72 3.04
C GLU A 151 -12.01 -16.57 3.64
N PHE A 152 -13.30 -16.54 3.37
CA PHE A 152 -14.23 -15.56 3.92
C PHE A 152 -15.63 -16.14 4.08
N SER A 153 -16.41 -15.54 4.97
CA SER A 153 -17.82 -15.88 5.19
C SER A 153 -18.72 -14.71 4.86
N GLU A 154 -19.88 -14.97 4.28
CA GLU A 154 -20.87 -13.95 3.98
C GLU A 154 -21.75 -13.63 5.21
N ILE A 155 -22.00 -12.35 5.44
CA ILE A 155 -22.93 -11.85 6.44
C ILE A 155 -24.36 -12.17 5.96
N LYS A 156 -25.13 -12.88 6.79
CA LYS A 156 -26.44 -13.41 6.40
C LYS A 156 -27.61 -12.48 6.71
N LYS A 157 -27.43 -11.54 7.63
CA LYS A 157 -28.46 -10.59 8.06
C LYS A 157 -27.82 -9.24 8.32
N ASP A 158 -28.56 -8.18 8.02
CA ASP A 158 -28.19 -6.83 8.39
C ASP A 158 -27.93 -6.77 9.91
N SER A 159 -26.82 -6.15 10.28
CA SER A 159 -26.45 -5.99 11.68
C SER A 159 -25.62 -4.74 11.87
N THR A 160 -25.43 -4.34 13.13
CA THR A 160 -24.54 -3.24 13.48
C THR A 160 -23.41 -3.80 14.32
N ILE A 161 -22.18 -3.46 13.96
CA ILE A 161 -20.98 -3.90 14.65
C ILE A 161 -20.11 -2.72 15.04
N SER A 162 -19.34 -2.85 16.12
CA SER A 162 -18.27 -1.91 16.43
C SER A 162 -17.06 -2.24 15.57
N ALA A 163 -16.63 -1.30 14.74
CA ALA A 163 -15.51 -1.46 13.82
C ALA A 163 -14.63 -0.20 13.79
N GLU A 164 -13.35 -0.39 13.53
CA GLU A 164 -12.43 0.71 13.24
C GLU A 164 -12.51 1.04 11.74
N VAL A 165 -12.73 2.32 11.45
CA VAL A 165 -12.92 2.85 10.09
C VAL A 165 -11.82 3.84 9.79
N TYR A 166 -11.24 3.74 8.60
CA TYR A 166 -10.30 4.72 8.09
C TYR A 166 -11.00 5.83 7.32
N HIS A 167 -10.50 7.05 7.47
CA HIS A 167 -10.73 8.14 6.54
C HIS A 167 -9.41 8.56 5.92
N ILE A 168 -9.41 8.73 4.60
CA ILE A 168 -8.25 9.22 3.86
C ILE A 168 -8.01 10.68 4.25
N LYS A 169 -6.87 10.94 4.87
CA LYS A 169 -6.45 12.28 5.32
C LYS A 169 -5.77 13.04 4.18
N SER A 170 -4.85 12.37 3.48
CA SER A 170 -4.15 12.90 2.32
C SER A 170 -3.55 11.78 1.49
N PHE A 171 -3.29 12.04 0.22
CA PHE A 171 -2.59 11.16 -0.70
C PHE A 171 -2.12 11.99 -1.91
N GLU A 172 -1.17 11.47 -2.67
CA GLU A 172 -0.77 11.99 -3.97
C GLU A 172 -1.09 10.96 -5.06
N THR A 173 -1.28 11.38 -6.31
CA THR A 173 -1.57 10.49 -7.44
C THR A 173 -0.57 10.70 -8.57
N VAL A 174 -0.10 9.60 -9.16
CA VAL A 174 0.81 9.66 -10.33
C VAL A 174 0.14 10.33 -11.54
N LYS A 175 0.93 10.99 -12.39
CA LYS A 175 0.41 11.68 -13.58
C LYS A 175 0.15 10.76 -14.78
N ASN A 176 0.87 9.65 -14.85
CA ASN A 176 0.79 8.68 -15.95
C ASN A 176 0.36 7.32 -15.39
N PRO A 177 -0.49 6.58 -16.11
CA PRO A 177 -0.94 5.28 -15.64
C PRO A 177 0.19 4.26 -15.67
N PHE A 178 0.15 3.32 -14.73
CA PHE A 178 0.97 2.12 -14.71
C PHE A 178 0.03 0.92 -14.81
N GLU A 179 0.16 0.12 -15.87
CA GLU A 179 -0.67 -1.09 -16.07
C GLU A 179 -2.18 -0.81 -16.05
N GLY A 180 -2.58 0.38 -16.51
CA GLY A 180 -3.97 0.84 -16.50
C GLY A 180 -4.44 1.49 -15.19
N HIS A 181 -3.56 1.66 -14.20
CA HIS A 181 -3.88 2.23 -12.88
C HIS A 181 -3.23 3.59 -12.63
N TYR A 182 -3.97 4.51 -12.00
CA TYR A 182 -3.44 5.79 -11.52
C TYR A 182 -3.14 5.68 -10.03
N LEU A 183 -1.94 5.17 -9.73
CA LEU A 183 -1.54 4.84 -8.37
C LEU A 183 -1.58 6.04 -7.43
N HIS A 184 -2.12 5.82 -6.23
CA HIS A 184 -1.96 6.73 -5.10
C HIS A 184 -0.74 6.37 -4.26
N TYR A 185 -0.10 7.37 -3.66
CA TYR A 185 1.06 7.20 -2.79
C TYR A 185 1.08 8.27 -1.70
N ARG A 186 1.96 8.09 -0.70
CA ARG A 186 2.01 8.93 0.52
C ARG A 186 0.63 9.08 1.19
N THR A 187 -0.10 7.97 1.19
CA THR A 187 -1.44 7.89 1.77
C THR A 187 -1.33 7.99 3.28
N GLU A 188 -2.01 8.98 3.86
CA GLU A 188 -2.21 9.13 5.29
C GLU A 188 -3.69 8.92 5.60
N VAL A 189 -3.96 8.34 6.77
CA VAL A 189 -5.34 8.12 7.23
C VAL A 189 -5.53 8.58 8.66
N THR A 190 -6.77 8.93 8.99
CA THR A 190 -7.25 8.96 10.37
C THR A 190 -8.10 7.72 10.61
N LYS A 191 -8.16 7.26 11.87
CA LYS A 191 -8.93 6.08 12.25
C LYS A 191 -9.85 6.39 13.41
N ARG A 192 -11.04 5.81 13.42
CA ARG A 192 -12.02 5.95 14.49
C ARG A 192 -12.83 4.68 14.65
N THR A 193 -13.12 4.31 15.89
CA THR A 193 -14.07 3.23 16.19
C THR A 193 -15.48 3.78 16.18
N GLU A 194 -16.36 3.14 15.43
CA GLU A 194 -17.77 3.50 15.34
C GLU A 194 -18.66 2.28 15.10
N ASN A 195 -19.96 2.48 15.33
CA ASN A 195 -20.97 1.48 15.01
C ASN A 195 -21.28 1.52 13.51
N VAL A 196 -20.85 0.49 12.79
CA VAL A 196 -21.03 0.35 11.34
C VAL A 196 -22.16 -0.63 11.06
N MET A 197 -23.11 -0.19 10.23
CA MET A 197 -24.12 -1.08 9.67
C MET A 197 -23.49 -1.94 8.58
N VAL A 198 -23.57 -3.26 8.75
CA VAL A 198 -23.14 -4.26 7.77
C VAL A 198 -24.38 -4.94 7.20
N LYS A 199 -24.39 -5.17 5.90
CA LYS A 199 -25.57 -5.67 5.18
C LYS A 199 -25.44 -7.15 4.87
N ALA A 200 -26.57 -7.81 4.70
CA ALA A 200 -26.62 -9.14 4.14
C ALA A 200 -25.92 -9.17 2.77
N GLY A 201 -24.96 -10.07 2.62
CA GLY A 201 -24.11 -10.22 1.44
C GLY A 201 -22.70 -9.63 1.59
N ASP A 202 -22.47 -8.73 2.54
CA ASP A 202 -21.11 -8.26 2.83
C ASP A 202 -20.24 -9.44 3.32
N ILE A 203 -18.93 -9.40 3.09
CA ILE A 203 -18.05 -10.51 3.45
C ILE A 203 -17.19 -10.17 4.68
N LEU A 204 -17.11 -11.11 5.61
CA LEU A 204 -16.23 -11.11 6.77
C LEU A 204 -15.02 -12.00 6.47
N ILE A 205 -13.82 -11.44 6.65
CA ILE A 205 -12.55 -12.08 6.31
C ILE A 205 -11.68 -12.11 7.57
N LYS A 206 -11.50 -13.29 8.16
CA LYS A 206 -10.65 -13.43 9.36
C LYS A 206 -9.19 -13.30 8.97
N THR A 207 -8.40 -12.59 9.76
CA THR A 207 -6.96 -12.45 9.46
C THR A 207 -6.16 -13.70 9.78
N GLN A 208 -6.65 -14.57 10.67
CA GLN A 208 -5.95 -15.78 11.07
C GLN A 208 -6.08 -16.91 10.03
N GLN A 209 -5.43 -16.73 8.88
CA GLN A 209 -5.40 -17.67 7.74
C GLN A 209 -4.08 -17.54 6.96
N SER A 210 -3.84 -18.44 6.00
CA SER A 210 -2.59 -18.46 5.24
C SER A 210 -2.34 -17.21 4.39
N GLY A 211 -3.41 -16.53 3.98
CA GLY A 211 -3.35 -15.30 3.18
C GLY A 211 -3.21 -14.01 3.98
N VAL A 212 -2.91 -14.07 5.30
CA VAL A 212 -2.90 -12.88 6.17
C VAL A 212 -2.04 -11.73 5.66
N ARG A 213 -0.85 -12.01 5.10
CA ARG A 213 0.01 -10.96 4.55
C ARG A 213 -0.61 -10.30 3.32
N TYR A 214 -1.25 -11.09 2.45
CA TYR A 214 -1.98 -10.53 1.32
C TYR A 214 -3.08 -9.58 1.80
N LEU A 215 -3.83 -9.95 2.85
CA LEU A 215 -4.85 -9.09 3.44
C LEU A 215 -4.25 -7.79 3.98
N LEU A 216 -3.19 -7.87 4.78
CA LEU A 216 -2.54 -6.69 5.38
C LEU A 216 -1.97 -5.75 4.31
N GLU A 217 -1.35 -6.29 3.26
CA GLU A 217 -0.73 -5.50 2.19
C GLU A 217 -1.74 -4.91 1.20
N THR A 218 -2.95 -5.49 1.09
CA THR A 218 -3.98 -5.05 0.13
C THR A 218 -5.11 -4.27 0.76
N MET A 219 -5.50 -4.58 2.00
CA MET A 219 -6.67 -3.99 2.65
C MET A 219 -6.33 -2.74 3.47
N GLU A 220 -5.09 -2.58 3.92
CA GLU A 220 -4.67 -1.40 4.66
C GLU A 220 -4.39 -0.25 3.68
N PRO A 221 -5.14 0.86 3.70
CA PRO A 221 -5.03 1.90 2.66
C PRO A 221 -3.64 2.54 2.58
N VAL A 222 -2.92 2.56 3.69
CA VAL A 222 -1.55 3.08 3.83
C VAL A 222 -0.47 2.14 3.28
N ALA A 223 -0.78 0.86 3.06
CA ALA A 223 0.18 -0.10 2.52
C ALA A 223 0.52 0.24 1.06
N THR A 224 1.78 0.04 0.65
CA THR A 224 2.27 0.46 -0.67
C THR A 224 1.43 -0.12 -1.82
N ASP A 225 1.01 -1.37 -1.68
CA ASP A 225 0.29 -2.15 -2.69
C ASP A 225 -1.21 -2.31 -2.37
N SER A 226 -1.76 -1.40 -1.56
CA SER A 226 -3.15 -1.44 -1.13
C SER A 226 -4.12 -1.27 -2.30
N PHE A 227 -5.34 -1.80 -2.16
CA PHE A 227 -6.42 -1.56 -3.10
C PHE A 227 -6.71 -0.06 -3.25
N PHE A 228 -6.55 0.72 -2.17
CA PHE A 228 -6.62 2.18 -2.25
C PHE A 228 -5.53 2.75 -3.15
N ASN A 229 -4.26 2.40 -2.89
CA ASN A 229 -3.14 2.89 -3.69
C ASN A 229 -3.16 2.38 -5.13
N TRP A 230 -3.91 1.33 -5.41
CA TRP A 230 -4.22 0.84 -6.76
C TRP A 230 -5.56 1.34 -7.31
N ASN A 231 -6.06 2.45 -6.77
CA ASN A 231 -7.18 3.21 -7.30
C ASN A 231 -8.50 2.42 -7.44
N PHE A 232 -8.69 1.37 -6.64
CA PHE A 232 -9.93 0.57 -6.61
C PHE A 232 -11.11 1.31 -5.95
N PHE A 233 -10.83 2.41 -5.25
CA PHE A 233 -11.78 3.10 -4.38
C PHE A 233 -11.98 4.58 -4.72
N ASP A 234 -11.59 5.03 -5.92
CA ASP A 234 -11.60 6.45 -6.31
C ASP A 234 -12.98 7.11 -6.17
N ALA A 235 -14.05 6.32 -6.23
CA ALA A 235 -15.41 6.77 -5.98
C ALA A 235 -15.58 7.46 -4.61
N ILE A 236 -14.74 7.17 -3.60
CA ILE A 236 -14.80 7.83 -2.28
C ILE A 236 -14.13 9.21 -2.30
N LEU A 237 -13.28 9.52 -3.29
CA LEU A 237 -12.46 10.74 -3.33
C LEU A 237 -13.25 11.97 -3.77
N GLN A 238 -14.27 11.77 -4.61
CA GLN A 238 -15.18 12.82 -5.01
C GLN A 238 -16.24 13.04 -3.94
N GLN A 239 -16.45 14.29 -3.52
CA GLN A 239 -17.61 14.68 -2.73
C GLN A 239 -18.84 14.79 -3.64
N LYS A 240 -19.95 14.18 -3.26
CA LYS A 240 -21.20 14.14 -4.05
C LYS A 240 -22.23 15.14 -3.52
N GLU A 241 -22.24 15.38 -2.21
CA GLU A 241 -23.14 16.33 -1.56
C GLU A 241 -22.39 17.60 -1.17
N GLY A 242 -22.89 18.76 -1.59
CA GLY A 242 -22.32 20.06 -1.27
C GLY A 242 -23.32 20.98 -0.57
N PHE A 243 -22.96 22.24 -0.40
CA PHE A 243 -23.84 23.26 0.16
C PHE A 243 -24.04 24.42 -0.82
N SER A 244 -25.22 25.04 -0.76
CA SER A 244 -25.48 26.30 -1.43
C SER A 244 -25.20 27.45 -0.46
N PRO A 245 -24.25 28.36 -0.74
CA PRO A 245 -23.83 29.39 0.22
C PRO A 245 -24.97 30.22 0.82
N TYR A 246 -25.96 30.60 0.02
CA TYR A 246 -27.09 31.44 0.47
C TYR A 246 -28.05 30.74 1.44
N VAL A 247 -28.07 29.40 1.50
CA VAL A 247 -28.81 28.64 2.51
C VAL A 247 -27.89 28.31 3.69
N TRP A 248 -26.63 28.01 3.40
CA TRP A 248 -25.67 27.55 4.38
C TRP A 248 -25.20 28.65 5.33
N GLU A 249 -25.10 29.91 4.89
CA GLU A 249 -24.61 31.04 5.70
C GLU A 249 -25.31 31.12 7.07
N ASP A 250 -26.64 31.23 7.06
CA ASP A 250 -27.45 31.36 8.29
C ASP A 250 -27.33 30.10 9.18
N MET A 251 -27.24 28.92 8.56
CA MET A 251 -27.06 27.65 9.28
C MET A 251 -25.65 27.52 9.86
N ALA A 252 -24.63 28.02 9.17
CA ALA A 252 -23.24 28.02 9.59
C ALA A 252 -23.04 28.96 10.78
N GLU A 253 -23.65 30.15 10.76
CA GLU A 253 -23.64 31.08 11.90
C GLU A 253 -24.28 30.41 13.14
N LYS A 254 -25.47 29.85 12.97
CA LYS A 254 -26.15 29.13 14.06
C LYS A 254 -25.29 27.98 14.59
N PHE A 255 -24.70 27.18 13.70
CA PHE A 255 -23.83 26.07 14.05
C PHE A 255 -22.61 26.53 14.86
N LEU A 256 -21.93 27.61 14.45
CA LEU A 256 -20.79 28.15 15.19
C LEU A 256 -21.19 28.70 16.56
N ASN A 257 -22.36 29.33 16.67
CA ASN A 257 -22.86 29.84 17.95
C ASN A 257 -23.23 28.70 18.92
N GLU A 258 -23.73 27.58 18.41
CA GLU A 258 -24.01 26.37 19.18
C GLU A 258 -22.74 25.56 19.52
N ASN A 259 -21.62 25.79 18.83
CA ASN A 259 -20.36 25.05 19.00
C ASN A 259 -19.16 25.99 19.25
N PRO A 260 -19.02 26.56 20.46
CA PRO A 260 -18.00 27.58 20.77
C PRO A 260 -16.55 27.14 20.52
N GLU A 261 -16.23 25.86 20.74
CA GLU A 261 -14.88 25.33 20.48
C GLU A 261 -14.54 25.34 18.98
N ILE A 262 -15.51 24.97 18.12
CA ILE A 262 -15.33 25.00 16.66
C ILE A 262 -15.22 26.45 16.18
N LYS A 263 -16.01 27.36 16.76
CA LYS A 263 -15.91 28.80 16.48
C LYS A 263 -14.52 29.35 16.81
N LYS A 264 -13.93 28.92 17.92
CA LYS A 264 -12.56 29.29 18.29
C LYS A 264 -11.53 28.74 17.30
N GLU A 265 -11.64 27.47 16.90
CA GLU A 265 -10.79 26.88 15.86
C GLU A 265 -10.87 27.66 14.53
N PHE A 266 -12.09 28.02 14.12
CA PHE A 266 -12.34 28.80 12.91
C PHE A 266 -11.66 30.16 12.95
N GLU A 267 -11.86 30.93 14.02
CA GLU A 267 -11.27 32.25 14.19
C GLU A 267 -9.75 32.22 14.28
N THR A 268 -9.19 31.20 14.95
CA THR A 268 -7.74 30.98 14.96
C THR A 268 -7.23 30.73 13.55
N LYS A 269 -7.84 29.80 12.81
CA LYS A 269 -7.44 29.47 11.43
C LYS A 269 -7.55 30.67 10.49
N LYS A 270 -8.63 31.45 10.61
CA LYS A 270 -8.85 32.70 9.86
C LYS A 270 -7.74 33.73 10.08
N LYS A 271 -7.19 33.82 11.30
CA LYS A 271 -6.09 34.73 11.64
C LYS A 271 -4.72 34.20 11.22
N THR A 272 -4.48 32.90 11.37
CA THR A 272 -3.16 32.30 11.12
C THR A 272 -2.90 31.96 9.66
N GLU A 273 -3.94 31.81 8.84
CA GLU A 273 -3.83 31.40 7.44
C GLU A 273 -4.46 32.45 6.50
N PRO A 274 -3.68 33.43 5.99
CA PRO A 274 -4.21 34.50 5.14
C PRO A 274 -4.96 34.02 3.89
N ALA A 275 -4.51 32.92 3.27
CA ALA A 275 -5.18 32.34 2.11
C ALA A 275 -6.60 31.83 2.44
N PHE A 276 -6.80 31.32 3.66
CA PHE A 276 -8.10 30.90 4.17
C PHE A 276 -8.94 32.12 4.59
N GLY A 277 -8.34 33.05 5.34
CA GLY A 277 -9.03 34.25 5.82
C GLY A 277 -9.54 35.19 4.72
N ASN A 278 -8.88 35.19 3.55
CA ASN A 278 -9.27 35.97 2.37
C ASN A 278 -10.17 35.20 1.38
N ASN A 279 -10.55 33.95 1.68
CA ASN A 279 -11.40 33.14 0.82
C ASN A 279 -12.70 32.78 1.55
N TRP A 280 -13.79 33.49 1.22
CA TRP A 280 -15.10 33.32 1.84
C TRP A 280 -15.66 31.90 1.64
N TYR A 281 -15.46 31.32 0.45
CA TYR A 281 -15.99 29.99 0.15
C TYR A 281 -15.22 28.91 0.93
N ALA A 282 -13.90 29.04 1.03
CA ALA A 282 -13.08 28.14 1.84
C ALA A 282 -13.48 28.18 3.33
N GLN A 283 -13.85 29.36 3.84
CA GLN A 283 -14.38 29.52 5.20
C GLN A 283 -15.68 28.73 5.39
N LEU A 284 -16.67 28.93 4.50
CA LEU A 284 -17.95 28.22 4.56
C LEU A 284 -17.80 26.70 4.39
N ASP A 285 -16.93 26.27 3.48
CA ASP A 285 -16.61 24.86 3.25
C ASP A 285 -15.97 24.21 4.48
N TRP A 286 -15.06 24.91 5.15
CA TRP A 286 -14.45 24.42 6.39
C TRP A 286 -15.48 24.25 7.50
N ILE A 287 -16.41 25.20 7.67
CA ILE A 287 -17.50 25.10 8.65
C ILE A 287 -18.42 23.92 8.27
N HIS A 288 -18.76 23.79 6.98
CA HIS A 288 -19.58 22.68 6.48
C HIS A 288 -18.97 21.33 6.81
N LYS A 289 -17.67 21.14 6.56
CA LYS A 289 -16.90 19.93 6.88
C LYS A 289 -16.85 19.59 8.37
N LYS A 290 -16.99 20.59 9.24
CA LYS A 290 -17.05 20.41 10.70
C LYS A 290 -18.47 20.16 11.20
N SER A 291 -19.48 20.36 10.36
CA SER A 291 -20.89 20.24 10.72
C SER A 291 -21.44 18.82 10.50
N PRO A 292 -22.61 18.50 11.09
CA PRO A 292 -23.31 17.23 10.83
C PRO A 292 -23.80 17.05 9.40
N TYR A 293 -23.81 18.11 8.58
CA TYR A 293 -24.32 18.11 7.20
C TYR A 293 -23.29 17.63 6.18
N TYR A 294 -22.03 17.47 6.58
CA TYR A 294 -21.01 16.95 5.70
C TYR A 294 -21.25 15.49 5.32
N GLU A 295 -20.99 15.17 4.04
CA GLU A 295 -21.13 13.81 3.51
C GLU A 295 -20.24 12.82 4.24
N LYS A 296 -20.85 11.93 5.03
CA LYS A 296 -20.13 10.91 5.82
C LYS A 296 -19.37 9.88 4.96
N SER A 297 -19.72 9.71 3.70
CA SER A 297 -19.05 8.77 2.77
C SER A 297 -17.85 9.37 2.07
N HIS A 298 -17.67 10.70 2.08
CA HIS A 298 -16.53 11.33 1.43
C HIS A 298 -15.23 10.99 2.17
N LEU A 299 -14.24 10.48 1.44
CA LEU A 299 -12.95 9.99 1.95
C LEU A 299 -13.04 8.85 2.97
N ARG A 300 -14.23 8.27 3.21
CA ARG A 300 -14.41 7.13 4.10
C ARG A 300 -14.00 5.84 3.39
N TYR A 301 -12.98 5.18 3.89
CA TYR A 301 -12.48 3.95 3.29
C TYR A 301 -13.50 2.82 3.46
N PRO A 302 -13.83 2.05 2.39
CA PRO A 302 -14.96 1.13 2.46
C PRO A 302 -14.72 -0.15 3.25
N ILE A 303 -13.47 -0.62 3.34
CA ILE A 303 -13.13 -1.81 4.11
C ILE A 303 -12.97 -1.39 5.58
N VAL A 304 -13.67 -2.08 6.47
CA VAL A 304 -13.61 -1.81 7.92
C VAL A 304 -12.86 -2.91 8.66
N ARG A 305 -12.21 -2.54 9.77
CA ARG A 305 -11.43 -3.45 10.63
C ARG A 305 -12.26 -3.83 11.86
N VAL A 306 -12.28 -5.11 12.20
CA VAL A 306 -13.05 -5.64 13.35
C VAL A 306 -12.09 -6.29 14.33
N GLY A 307 -12.03 -5.72 15.55
CA GLY A 307 -11.19 -6.21 16.65
C GLY A 307 -9.69 -6.14 16.35
N GLY A 308 -8.88 -6.27 17.41
CA GLY A 308 -7.42 -6.15 17.35
C GLY A 308 -6.91 -4.85 17.94
#